data_AF-W0IXN6-F1
#
_entry.id   AF-W0IXN6-F1
#
_cell.length_a   1.000
_cell.length_b   1.000
_cell.length_c   1.000
_cell.angle_alpha   90.00
_cell.angle_beta   90.00
_cell.angle_gamma   90.00
#
_symmetry.space_group_name_H-M   'P 1'
#
loop_
_entity.id
_entity.type
_entity.pdbx_description
1 polymer ?
#
loop_
_entity_poly.entity_id
_entity_poly.type
_entity_poly.pdbx_seq_one_letter_code
_entity_poly.pdbx_strand_id
1 'polypeptide(L)'
;MSDWKPILDAIIGSRHGGQIEALVPRLRDLDRRFPHIAEIQYQLAWTLDTLDRPAEALPYYEKALVLGLAEPNEHIGALIGLANCQRLDGAADRAVSTLQNARLQFPDNPELLPWLALALHAAGRPADAVRELVDVLLDTTEAPELMAQQRALRHHAGKL
;
A
#
# COMPACT_ATOMS: atom_id res chain seq x y z
N MET A 1 -28.35 -10.66 3.82
CA MET A 1 -26.88 -10.68 3.99
C MET A 1 -26.30 -10.88 2.61
N SER A 2 -25.28 -10.11 2.22
CA SER A 2 -24.75 -10.19 0.85
C SER A 2 -23.98 -11.51 0.67
N ASP A 3 -24.37 -12.32 -0.31
CA ASP A 3 -23.90 -13.71 -0.49
C ASP A 3 -22.40 -13.82 -0.82
N TRP A 4 -21.73 -12.70 -1.14
CA TRP A 4 -20.32 -12.68 -1.53
C TRP A 4 -19.36 -12.81 -0.34
N LYS A 5 -19.68 -12.22 0.83
CA LYS A 5 -18.71 -12.07 1.93
C LYS A 5 -18.26 -13.41 2.52
N PRO A 6 -19.15 -14.36 2.85
CA PRO A 6 -18.72 -15.68 3.32
C PRO A 6 -17.88 -16.46 2.29
N ILE A 7 -18.15 -16.25 0.99
CA ILE A 7 -17.39 -16.90 -0.08
C ILE A 7 -16.00 -16.26 -0.20
N LEU A 8 -15.92 -14.93 -0.14
CA LEU A 8 -14.64 -14.22 -0.12
C LEU A 8 -13.82 -14.69 1.07
N ASP A 9 -14.39 -14.70 2.28
CA ASP A 9 -13.78 -15.15 3.54
C ASP A 9 -13.22 -16.58 3.41
N ALA A 10 -13.96 -17.49 2.78
CA ALA A 10 -13.51 -18.86 2.52
C ALA A 10 -12.36 -18.94 1.50
N ILE A 11 -12.36 -18.10 0.45
CA ILE A 11 -11.25 -18.02 -0.51
C ILE A 11 -10.00 -17.51 0.22
N ILE A 12 -10.12 -16.41 0.94
CA ILE A 12 -9.00 -15.78 1.62
C ILE A 12 -8.49 -16.54 2.85
N GLY A 13 -9.31 -17.39 3.48
CA GLY A 13 -8.85 -18.28 4.54
C GLY A 13 -7.87 -19.35 4.04
N SER A 14 -7.97 -19.72 2.75
CA SER A 14 -7.14 -20.75 2.11
C SER A 14 -5.78 -20.26 1.57
N ARG A 15 -5.36 -19.03 1.92
CA ARG A 15 -4.04 -18.46 1.55
C ARG A 15 -2.84 -19.28 2.09
N HIS A 16 -3.04 -20.01 3.19
CA HIS A 16 -1.99 -20.72 3.90
C HIS A 16 -1.49 -21.95 3.11
N GLY A 17 -0.18 -22.21 3.13
CA GLY A 17 0.41 -23.42 2.52
C GLY A 17 0.85 -23.28 1.06
N GLY A 18 1.10 -22.06 0.56
CA GLY A 18 1.66 -21.83 -0.78
C GLY A 18 0.63 -21.87 -1.92
N GLN A 19 -0.67 -21.92 -1.62
CA GLN A 19 -1.74 -22.00 -2.62
C GLN A 19 -2.26 -20.63 -3.09
N ILE A 20 -1.49 -19.55 -2.89
CA ILE A 20 -1.91 -18.17 -3.23
C ILE A 20 -2.26 -18.04 -4.71
N GLU A 21 -1.53 -18.74 -5.60
CA GLU A 21 -1.78 -18.70 -7.03
C GLU A 21 -3.17 -19.25 -7.42
N ALA A 22 -3.68 -20.25 -6.68
CA ALA A 22 -5.01 -20.80 -6.90
C ALA A 22 -6.14 -19.85 -6.49
N LEU A 23 -5.83 -18.76 -5.77
CA LEU A 23 -6.84 -17.77 -5.37
C LEU A 23 -7.25 -16.87 -6.53
N VAL A 24 -6.33 -16.51 -7.43
CA VAL A 24 -6.62 -15.62 -8.57
C VAL A 24 -7.81 -16.10 -9.40
N PRO A 25 -7.88 -17.36 -9.89
CA PRO A 25 -9.04 -17.82 -10.65
C PRO A 25 -10.34 -17.85 -9.83
N ARG A 26 -10.26 -18.18 -8.53
CA ARG A 26 -11.42 -18.21 -7.62
C ARG A 26 -11.96 -16.81 -7.33
N LEU A 27 -11.08 -15.83 -7.13
CA LEU A 27 -11.43 -14.44 -6.93
C LEU A 27 -11.97 -13.81 -8.23
N ARG A 28 -11.40 -14.14 -9.39
CA ARG A 28 -11.95 -13.73 -10.70
C ARG A 28 -13.34 -14.32 -10.94
N ASP A 29 -13.58 -15.56 -10.51
CA ASP A 29 -14.92 -16.15 -10.54
C ASP A 29 -15.90 -15.41 -9.62
N LEU A 30 -15.46 -15.08 -8.41
CA LEU A 30 -16.27 -14.32 -7.48
C LEU A 30 -16.63 -12.94 -8.02
N ASP A 31 -15.67 -12.21 -8.61
CA ASP A 31 -15.91 -10.90 -9.23
C ASP A 31 -16.90 -10.98 -10.41
N ARG A 32 -16.84 -12.06 -11.22
CA ARG A 32 -17.83 -12.30 -12.29
C ARG A 32 -19.24 -12.49 -11.75
N ARG A 33 -19.39 -13.15 -10.58
CA ARG A 33 -20.69 -13.41 -9.94
C ARG A 33 -21.21 -12.21 -9.17
N PHE A 34 -20.31 -11.43 -8.58
CA PHE A 34 -20.60 -10.26 -7.76
C PHE A 34 -19.72 -9.08 -8.21
N PRO A 35 -20.06 -8.45 -9.35
CA PRO A 35 -19.28 -7.35 -9.87
C PRO A 35 -19.42 -6.13 -8.96
N HIS A 36 -18.41 -5.26 -8.98
CA HIS A 36 -18.41 -3.96 -8.27
C HIS A 36 -18.37 -4.04 -6.74
N ILE A 37 -17.82 -5.11 -6.18
CA ILE A 37 -17.49 -5.19 -4.74
C ILE A 37 -16.03 -4.78 -4.53
N ALA A 38 -15.80 -3.71 -3.77
CA ALA A 38 -14.47 -3.14 -3.56
C ALA A 38 -13.50 -4.14 -2.92
N GLU A 39 -13.96 -4.91 -1.94
CA GLU A 39 -13.18 -5.89 -1.20
C GLU A 39 -12.71 -7.04 -2.11
N ILE A 40 -13.55 -7.48 -3.06
CA ILE A 40 -13.14 -8.49 -4.05
C ILE A 40 -12.02 -7.94 -4.94
N GLN A 41 -12.15 -6.70 -5.38
CA GLN A 41 -11.15 -6.02 -6.21
C GLN A 41 -9.82 -5.86 -5.46
N TYR A 42 -9.88 -5.44 -4.19
CA TYR A 42 -8.70 -5.32 -3.33
C TYR A 42 -8.01 -6.67 -3.14
N GLN A 43 -8.75 -7.74 -2.84
CA GLN A 43 -8.16 -9.07 -2.65
C GLN A 43 -7.57 -9.64 -3.95
N LEU A 44 -8.15 -9.35 -5.12
CA LEU A 44 -7.54 -9.66 -6.42
C LEU A 44 -6.21 -8.93 -6.61
N ALA A 45 -6.22 -7.61 -6.37
CA ALA A 45 -5.03 -6.78 -6.51
C ALA A 45 -3.90 -7.26 -5.62
N TRP A 46 -4.18 -7.42 -4.32
CA TRP A 46 -3.22 -7.90 -3.33
C TRP A 46 -2.66 -9.27 -3.65
N THR A 47 -3.50 -10.19 -4.12
CA THR A 47 -3.07 -11.55 -4.50
C THR A 47 -2.13 -11.50 -5.71
N LEU A 48 -2.43 -10.69 -6.72
CA LEU A 48 -1.59 -10.53 -7.90
C LEU A 48 -0.24 -9.86 -7.57
N ASP A 49 -0.27 -8.82 -6.75
CA ASP A 49 0.92 -8.11 -6.27
C ASP A 49 1.85 -9.06 -5.46
N THR A 50 1.28 -9.87 -4.57
CA THR A 50 2.00 -10.90 -3.81
C THR A 50 2.62 -12.00 -4.69
N LEU A 51 2.07 -12.22 -5.88
CA LEU A 51 2.58 -13.17 -6.88
C LEU A 51 3.55 -12.50 -7.87
N ASP A 52 4.11 -11.34 -7.53
CA ASP A 52 5.02 -10.56 -8.37
C ASP A 52 4.41 -10.18 -9.74
N ARG A 53 3.09 -9.92 -9.77
CA ARG A 53 2.34 -9.48 -10.98
C ARG A 53 1.75 -8.07 -10.81
N PRO A 54 2.58 -7.04 -10.51
CA PRO A 54 2.10 -5.70 -10.18
C PRO A 54 1.34 -5.02 -11.33
N ALA A 55 1.75 -5.25 -12.58
CA ALA A 55 1.06 -4.70 -13.75
C ALA A 55 -0.39 -5.22 -13.88
N GLU A 56 -0.64 -6.48 -13.51
CA GLU A 56 -2.00 -7.01 -13.46
C GLU A 56 -2.78 -6.54 -12.23
N ALA A 57 -2.10 -6.28 -11.10
CA ALA A 57 -2.72 -5.83 -9.85
C ALA A 57 -3.24 -4.39 -9.93
N LEU A 58 -2.52 -3.51 -10.63
CA LEU A 58 -2.78 -2.06 -10.72
C LEU A 58 -4.26 -1.71 -11.03
N PRO A 59 -4.90 -2.23 -12.10
CA PRO A 59 -6.30 -1.90 -12.39
C PRO A 59 -7.28 -2.37 -11.31
N TYR A 60 -6.95 -3.44 -10.57
CA TYR A 60 -7.79 -3.93 -9.48
C TYR A 60 -7.69 -3.03 -8.25
N TYR A 61 -6.50 -2.53 -7.90
CA TYR A 61 -6.35 -1.54 -6.83
C TYR A 61 -7.09 -0.24 -7.17
N GLU A 62 -6.92 0.29 -8.39
CA GLU A 62 -7.62 1.50 -8.85
C GLU A 62 -9.14 1.32 -8.74
N LYS A 63 -9.67 0.17 -9.21
CA LYS A 63 -11.11 -0.13 -9.12
C LYS A 63 -11.60 -0.30 -7.68
N ALA A 64 -10.82 -0.93 -6.80
CA ALA A 64 -11.17 -1.05 -5.38
C ALA A 64 -11.33 0.32 -4.71
N LEU A 65 -10.39 1.23 -4.97
CA LEU A 65 -10.42 2.60 -4.43
C LEU A 65 -11.59 3.42 -4.98
N VAL A 66 -11.91 3.28 -6.27
CA VAL A 66 -13.07 3.96 -6.90
C VAL A 66 -14.40 3.46 -6.32
N LEU A 67 -14.52 2.15 -6.06
CA LEU A 67 -15.72 1.56 -5.47
C LEU A 67 -15.88 1.91 -3.99
N GLY A 68 -14.79 2.24 -3.31
CA GLY A 68 -14.75 2.62 -1.90
C GLY A 68 -14.61 1.40 -0.98
N LEU A 69 -13.50 1.35 -0.24
CA LEU A 69 -13.28 0.35 0.81
C LEU A 69 -13.77 0.93 2.14
N ALA A 70 -14.71 0.21 2.78
CA ALA A 70 -15.31 0.65 4.04
C ALA A 70 -14.33 0.55 5.21
N GLU A 71 -13.47 -0.47 5.21
CA GLU A 71 -12.46 -0.68 6.25
C GLU A 71 -11.23 0.20 6.01
N PRO A 72 -10.87 1.09 6.94
CA PRO A 72 -9.72 2.01 6.77
C PRO A 72 -8.41 1.27 6.47
N ASN A 73 -8.19 0.12 7.10
CA ASN A 73 -6.97 -0.67 6.89
C ASN A 73 -6.90 -1.24 5.48
N GLU A 74 -8.02 -1.66 4.89
CA GLU A 74 -8.04 -2.13 3.50
C GLU A 74 -7.85 -0.96 2.54
N HIS A 75 -8.43 0.20 2.82
CA HIS A 75 -8.22 1.41 2.03
C HIS A 75 -6.73 1.80 2.02
N ILE A 76 -6.11 1.88 3.20
CA ILE A 76 -4.68 2.19 3.33
C ILE A 76 -3.82 1.15 2.62
N GLY A 77 -4.11 -0.15 2.82
CA GLY A 77 -3.43 -1.25 2.12
C GLY A 77 -3.56 -1.14 0.59
N ALA A 78 -4.73 -0.76 0.07
CA ALA A 78 -4.94 -0.57 -1.36
C ALA A 78 -4.15 0.63 -1.92
N LEU A 79 -4.05 1.74 -1.18
CA LEU A 79 -3.23 2.89 -1.56
C LEU A 79 -1.73 2.56 -1.59
N ILE A 80 -1.27 1.81 -0.58
CA ILE A 80 0.12 1.34 -0.50
C ILE A 80 0.42 0.39 -1.67
N GLY A 81 -0.41 -0.64 -1.87
CA GLY A 81 -0.25 -1.61 -2.94
C GLY A 81 -0.28 -0.97 -4.33
N LEU A 82 -1.21 -0.01 -4.56
CA LEU A 82 -1.26 0.77 -5.79
C LEU A 82 0.03 1.53 -6.04
N ALA A 83 0.52 2.26 -5.04
CA ALA A 83 1.74 3.05 -5.17
C ALA A 83 2.97 2.17 -5.40
N ASN A 84 3.04 1.01 -4.74
CA ASN A 84 4.11 0.04 -4.98
C ASN A 84 4.07 -0.50 -6.42
N CYS A 85 2.88 -0.86 -6.93
CA CYS A 85 2.71 -1.30 -8.31
C CYS A 85 3.10 -0.19 -9.30
N GLN A 86 2.66 1.06 -9.08
CA GLN A 86 3.04 2.22 -9.90
C GLN A 86 4.55 2.43 -9.93
N ARG A 87 5.23 2.30 -8.78
CA ARG A 87 6.68 2.41 -8.67
C ARG A 87 7.39 1.33 -9.50
N LEU A 88 6.92 0.09 -9.45
CA LEU A 88 7.49 -1.05 -10.19
C LEU A 88 7.24 -0.95 -11.70
N ASP A 89 6.14 -0.31 -12.11
CA ASP A 89 5.81 -0.03 -13.52
C ASP A 89 6.51 1.22 -14.09
N GLY A 90 7.43 1.83 -13.31
CA GLY A 90 8.18 3.03 -13.72
C GLY A 90 7.41 4.35 -13.56
N ALA A 91 6.16 4.32 -13.09
CA ALA A 91 5.34 5.50 -12.81
C ALA A 91 5.61 6.06 -11.39
N ALA A 92 6.88 6.29 -11.06
CA ALA A 92 7.29 6.65 -9.70
C ALA A 92 6.70 7.98 -9.19
N ASP A 93 6.56 9.01 -10.04
CA ASP A 93 5.92 10.27 -9.65
C ASP A 93 4.43 10.10 -9.31
N ARG A 94 3.74 9.16 -9.98
CA ARG A 94 2.36 8.78 -9.63
C ARG A 94 2.33 8.09 -8.27
N ALA A 95 3.29 7.20 -8.00
CA ALA A 95 3.40 6.54 -6.69
C ALA A 95 3.58 7.56 -5.55
N VAL A 96 4.46 8.55 -5.74
CA VAL A 96 4.65 9.66 -4.78
C VAL A 96 3.34 10.42 -4.56
N SER A 97 2.65 10.79 -5.64
CA SER A 97 1.38 11.53 -5.55
C SER A 97 0.29 10.72 -4.82
N THR A 98 0.18 9.42 -5.12
CA THR A 98 -0.75 8.51 -4.45
C THR A 98 -0.50 8.48 -2.93
N LEU A 99 0.75 8.34 -2.50
CA LEU A 99 1.11 8.25 -1.08
C LEU A 99 1.03 9.59 -0.35
N GLN A 100 1.32 10.71 -1.03
CA GLN A 100 1.09 12.04 -0.46
C GLN A 100 -0.41 12.29 -0.20
N ASN A 101 -1.27 11.91 -1.15
CA ASN A 101 -2.72 12.00 -0.96
C ASN A 101 -3.21 11.03 0.13
N ALA A 102 -2.62 9.84 0.23
CA ALA A 102 -2.91 8.91 1.31
C ALA A 102 -2.56 9.51 2.68
N ARG A 103 -1.40 10.16 2.81
CA ARG A 103 -0.97 10.84 4.05
C ARG A 103 -1.90 11.98 4.45
N LEU A 104 -2.47 12.70 3.49
CA LEU A 104 -3.49 13.74 3.78
C LEU A 104 -4.80 13.15 4.30
N GLN A 105 -5.18 11.97 3.82
CA GLN A 105 -6.40 11.26 4.26
C GLN A 105 -6.21 10.56 5.60
N PHE A 106 -5.00 10.04 5.86
CA PHE A 106 -4.65 9.26 7.05
C PHE A 106 -3.40 9.83 7.73
N PRO A 107 -3.47 11.07 8.30
CA PRO A 107 -2.30 11.76 8.83
C PRO A 107 -1.64 11.04 10.02
N ASP A 108 -2.41 10.25 10.76
CA ASP A 108 -1.96 9.52 11.95
C ASP A 108 -1.49 8.09 11.64
N ASN A 109 -1.43 7.68 10.36
CA ASN A 109 -0.94 6.35 9.99
C ASN A 109 0.54 6.39 9.55
N PRO A 110 1.49 5.94 10.41
CA PRO A 110 2.91 5.96 10.09
C PRO A 110 3.32 4.93 9.04
N GLU A 111 2.49 3.93 8.74
CA GLU A 111 2.77 2.89 7.74
C GLU A 111 3.03 3.47 6.36
N LEU A 112 2.35 4.58 6.01
CA LEU A 112 2.46 5.22 4.70
C LEU A 112 3.85 5.82 4.42
N LEU A 113 4.58 6.19 5.47
CA LEU A 113 5.76 7.04 5.36
C LEU A 113 6.99 6.29 4.78
N PRO A 114 7.32 5.06 5.23
CA PRO A 114 8.35 4.25 4.56
C PRO A 114 8.03 3.99 3.08
N TRP A 115 6.76 3.75 2.73
CA TRP A 115 6.36 3.57 1.34
C TRP A 115 6.56 4.85 0.51
N LEU A 116 6.25 6.02 1.09
CA LEU A 116 6.48 7.31 0.44
C LEU A 116 7.97 7.53 0.17
N ALA A 117 8.84 7.19 1.12
CA ALA A 117 10.28 7.26 0.92
C ALA A 117 10.77 6.35 -0.22
N LEU A 118 10.26 5.11 -0.31
CA LEU A 118 10.59 4.20 -1.42
C LEU A 118 10.14 4.75 -2.78
N ALA A 119 8.94 5.36 -2.83
CA ALA A 119 8.44 6.01 -4.03
C ALA A 119 9.29 7.24 -4.42
N LEU A 120 9.65 8.09 -3.46
CA LEU A 120 10.54 9.25 -3.65
C LEU A 120 11.90 8.83 -4.21
N HIS A 121 12.50 7.77 -3.65
CA HIS A 121 13.75 7.23 -4.16
C HIS A 121 13.63 6.77 -5.61
N ALA A 122 12.59 6.00 -5.94
CA ALA A 122 12.34 5.53 -7.31
C ALA A 122 12.05 6.68 -8.29
N ALA A 123 11.50 7.80 -7.80
CA ALA A 123 11.29 9.03 -8.57
C ALA A 123 12.56 9.88 -8.72
N GLY A 124 13.73 9.38 -8.32
CA GLY A 124 14.99 10.12 -8.42
C GLY A 124 15.13 11.25 -7.39
N ARG A 125 14.38 11.18 -6.28
CA ARG A 125 14.40 12.16 -5.17
C ARG A 125 14.96 11.55 -3.88
N PRO A 126 16.21 11.03 -3.87
CA PRO A 126 16.78 10.34 -2.71
C PRO A 126 16.96 11.24 -1.49
N ALA A 127 17.25 12.53 -1.68
CA ALA A 127 17.34 13.50 -0.58
C ALA A 127 16.02 13.61 0.20
N ASP A 128 14.90 13.72 -0.51
CA ASP A 128 13.57 13.76 0.10
C ASP A 128 13.22 12.42 0.75
N ALA A 129 13.58 11.29 0.13
CA ALA A 129 13.37 9.96 0.71
C ALA A 129 14.09 9.79 2.05
N VAL A 130 15.37 10.20 2.12
CA VAL A 130 16.14 10.14 3.37
C VAL A 130 15.55 11.07 4.43
N ARG A 131 15.13 12.28 4.04
CA ARG A 131 14.47 13.21 4.96
C ARG A 131 13.22 12.60 5.57
N GLU A 132 12.36 12.00 4.74
CA GLU A 132 11.15 11.32 5.18
C GLU A 132 11.47 10.18 6.17
N LEU A 133 12.45 9.32 5.86
CA LEU A 133 12.84 8.21 6.76
C LEU A 133 13.44 8.69 8.08
N VAL A 134 14.19 9.80 8.09
CA VAL A 134 14.71 10.40 9.33
C VAL A 134 13.58 10.92 10.19
N ASP A 135 12.59 11.59 9.61
CA ASP A 135 11.43 12.05 10.36
C ASP A 135 10.65 10.87 10.95
N VAL A 136 10.38 9.82 10.16
CA VAL A 136 9.75 8.57 10.65
C VAL A 136 10.55 7.99 11.82
N LEU A 137 11.85 7.78 11.65
CA LEU A 137 12.71 7.21 12.68
C LEU A 137 12.61 8.01 13.99
N LEU A 138 12.64 9.33 13.89
CA LEU A 138 12.64 10.22 15.05
C LEU A 138 11.26 10.42 15.70
N ASP A 139 10.18 10.18 14.97
CA ASP A 139 8.82 10.25 15.50
C ASP A 139 8.37 8.91 16.11
N THR A 140 8.96 7.78 15.72
CA THR A 140 8.56 6.45 16.20
C THR A 140 9.56 5.79 17.15
N THR A 141 10.79 6.29 17.28
CA THR A 141 11.80 5.69 18.15
C THR A 141 11.61 6.05 19.62
N GLU A 142 11.84 5.10 20.51
CA GLU A 142 11.98 5.32 21.96
C GLU A 142 13.45 5.30 22.42
N ALA A 143 14.41 5.07 21.51
CA ALA A 143 15.83 4.95 21.84
C ALA A 143 16.41 6.29 22.34
N PRO A 144 16.87 6.38 23.61
CA PRO A 144 17.33 7.63 24.20
C PRO A 144 18.48 8.30 23.44
N GLU A 145 19.36 7.51 22.82
CA GLU A 145 20.51 7.99 22.06
C GLU A 145 20.08 8.73 20.79
N LEU A 146 19.04 8.24 20.11
CA LEU A 146 18.48 8.89 18.93
C LEU A 146 17.67 10.13 19.31
N MET A 147 16.91 10.07 20.40
CA MET A 147 16.15 11.20 20.92
C MET A 147 17.07 12.36 21.37
N ALA A 148 18.22 12.06 21.98
CA ALA A 148 19.23 13.06 22.32
C ALA A 148 19.80 13.77 21.07
N GLN A 149 19.80 13.11 19.92
CA GLN A 149 20.28 13.65 18.65
C GLN A 149 19.17 14.17 17.72
N GLN A 150 17.90 14.10 18.12
CA GLN A 150 16.73 14.39 17.27
C GLN A 150 16.85 15.73 16.52
N ARG A 151 17.21 16.81 17.23
CA ARG A 151 17.35 18.14 16.62
C ARG A 151 18.48 18.19 15.59
N ALA A 152 19.61 17.53 15.85
CA ALA A 152 20.75 17.51 14.95
C ALA A 152 20.43 16.69 13.69
N LEU A 153 19.83 15.50 13.87
CA LEU A 153 19.42 14.63 12.78
C LEU A 153 18.42 15.32 11.84
N ARG A 154 17.36 15.96 12.38
CA ARG A 154 16.44 16.78 11.56
C ARG A 154 17.13 17.93 10.84
N HIS A 155 18.05 18.61 11.52
CA HIS A 155 18.80 19.72 10.92
C HIS A 155 19.64 19.27 9.71
N HIS A 156 20.33 18.13 9.82
CA HIS A 156 21.14 17.59 8.73
C HIS A 156 20.28 17.02 7.60
N ALA A 157 19.19 16.32 7.92
CA ALA A 157 18.23 15.83 6.92
C ALA A 157 17.56 16.96 6.12
N GLY A 158 17.30 18.10 6.77
CA GLY A 158 16.78 19.31 6.11
C GLY A 158 17.75 19.99 5.14
N LYS A 159 19.03 19.58 5.12
CA LYS A 159 20.10 20.16 4.28
C LYS A 159 20.55 19.27 3.12
N LEU A 160 19.95 18.09 2.96
CA LEU A 160 20.17 17.19 1.81
C LEU A 160 19.69 17.81 0.50
#